data_AF-K1TD63-F1
#
_entry.id   AF-K1TD63-F1
#
_cell.length_a   1.000
_cell.length_b   1.000
_cell.length_c   1.000
_cell.angle_alpha   90.00
_cell.angle_beta   90.00
_cell.angle_gamma   90.00
#
_symmetry.space_group_name_H-M   'P 1'
#
loop_
_entity.id
_entity.type
_entity.pdbx_description
1 polymer ?
#
loop_
_entity_poly.entity_id
_entity_poly.type
_entity_poly.pdbx_seq_one_letter_code
_entity_poly.pdbx_strand_id
1 'polypeptide(L)' 'RENTKPTTHEKIRVACVREYDYFEARAAVEELERLARRVDVAATVRLLKLTIPEYKSRNSAFEEFDRTPVAAQ' A
#
# COMPACT_ATOMS: atom_id res chain seq x y z
N ARG A 1 -7.44 8.28 7.57
CA ARG A 1 -7.89 7.66 8.83
C ARG A 1 -7.11 6.37 8.94
N GLU A 2 -6.32 6.17 9.99
CA GLU A 2 -5.61 4.91 10.21
C GLU A 2 -6.61 3.83 10.63
N ASN A 3 -6.49 2.63 10.08
CA ASN A 3 -7.35 1.49 10.42
C ASN A 3 -6.94 0.96 11.81
N THR A 4 -7.55 1.50 12.86
CA THR A 4 -7.26 1.11 14.25
C THR A 4 -8.54 0.89 15.03
N LYS A 5 -8.62 -0.19 15.80
CA LYS A 5 -9.72 -0.48 16.73
C LYS A 5 -9.37 0.00 18.14
N PRO A 6 -10.31 0.59 18.88
CA PRO A 6 -10.10 0.92 20.29
C PRO A 6 -9.98 -0.35 21.12
N THR A 7 -9.21 -0.30 22.21
CA THR A 7 -9.19 -1.34 23.25
C THR A 7 -9.90 -0.83 24.50
N THR A 8 -9.92 -1.64 25.56
CA THR A 8 -10.44 -1.26 26.88
C THR A 8 -9.75 -0.02 27.46
N HIS A 9 -8.50 0.23 27.07
CA HIS A 9 -7.76 1.40 27.51
C HIS A 9 -7.78 2.48 26.42
N GLU A 10 -8.21 3.70 26.77
CA GLU A 10 -8.46 4.80 25.84
C GLU A 10 -7.24 5.22 24.98
N LYS A 11 -6.02 4.98 25.48
CA LYS A 11 -4.77 5.33 24.80
C LYS A 11 -4.19 4.20 23.94
N ILE A 12 -4.73 2.99 24.06
CA ILE A 12 -4.22 1.80 23.36
C ILE A 12 -5.17 1.49 22.20
N ARG A 13 -4.64 1.51 20.98
CA ARG A 13 -5.37 1.19 19.75
C ARG A 13 -4.66 0.05 19.03
N VAL A 14 -5.42 -0.93 18.54
CA VAL A 14 -4.88 -2.06 17.77
C VAL A 14 -5.02 -1.75 16.30
N ALA A 15 -3.93 -1.82 15.54
CA ALA A 15 -3.97 -1.69 14.09
C ALA A 15 -4.77 -2.87 13.50
N CYS A 16 -5.83 -2.55 12.76
CA CYS A 16 -6.62 -3.53 12.02
C CYS A 16 -6.08 -3.55 10.60
N VAL A 17 -5.08 -4.39 10.36
CA VAL A 17 -4.49 -4.59 9.03
C VAL A 17 -5.29 -5.66 8.28
N ARG A 18 -5.32 -5.55 6.96
CA ARG A 18 -5.86 -6.59 6.08
C ARG A 18 -4.98 -7.84 6.21
N GLU A 19 -5.62 -9.02 6.22
CA GLU A 19 -4.90 -10.28 6.04
C GLU A 19 -4.53 -10.43 4.56
N TYR A 20 -3.25 -10.70 4.31
CA TYR A 20 -2.72 -10.94 2.97
C TYR A 20 -2.45 -12.43 2.80
N ASP A 21 -2.78 -12.97 1.62
CA ASP A 21 -2.25 -14.27 1.23
C ASP A 21 -0.73 -14.16 1.05
N TYR A 22 0.01 -15.14 1.58
CA TYR A 22 1.46 -15.12 1.55
C TYR A 22 2.01 -15.10 0.13
N PHE A 23 1.41 -15.84 -0.80
CA PHE A 23 1.87 -15.91 -2.17
C PHE A 23 1.62 -14.60 -2.92
N GLU A 24 0.47 -13.96 -2.69
CA GLU A 24 0.18 -12.63 -3.24
C GLU A 24 1.17 -11.58 -2.71
N ALA A 25 1.41 -11.56 -1.40
CA ALA A 25 2.37 -10.63 -0.78
C ALA A 25 3.78 -10.85 -1.30
N ARG A 26 4.21 -12.11 -1.43
CA ARG A 26 5.52 -12.47 -1.96
C ARG A 26 5.68 -12.01 -3.42
N ALA A 27 4.70 -12.28 -4.27
CA ALA A 27 4.75 -11.86 -5.68
C ALA A 27 4.83 -10.34 -5.82
N ALA A 28 4.08 -9.59 -5.00
CA ALA A 28 4.15 -8.13 -4.98
C ALA A 28 5.54 -7.63 -4.55
N VAL A 29 6.18 -8.27 -3.57
CA VAL A 29 7.54 -7.91 -3.10
C VAL A 29 8.59 -8.23 -4.17
N GLU A 30 8.50 -9.37 -4.84
CA GLU A 30 9.42 -9.73 -5.93
C GLU A 30 9.34 -8.71 -7.08
N GLU A 31 8.13 -8.27 -7.43
CA GLU A 31 7.95 -7.25 -8.47
C GLU A 31 8.42 -5.85 -8.01
N LEU A 32 8.20 -5.48 -6.75
CA LEU A 32 8.76 -4.25 -6.17
C LEU A 32 10.29 -4.26 -6.23
N GLU A 33 10.93 -5.39 -5.93
CA GLU A 33 12.39 -5.52 -6.01
C GLU A 33 12.88 -5.32 -7.45
N ARG A 34 12.19 -5.91 -8.43
CA ARG A 34 12.51 -5.75 -9.86
C ARG A 34 12.42 -4.29 -10.30
N LEU A 35 11.38 -3.57 -9.89
CA LEU A 35 11.18 -2.15 -10.22
C LEU A 35 12.21 -1.26 -9.51
N ALA A 36 12.54 -1.56 -8.25
CA ALA A 36 13.55 -0.85 -7.49
C ALA A 36 14.94 -0.97 -8.12
N ARG A 37 15.33 -2.15 -8.62
CA ARG A 37 16.59 -2.36 -9.35
C ARG A 37 16.67 -1.53 -10.63
N ARG A 38 15.53 -1.21 -11.24
CA ARG A 38 15.44 -0.36 -12.45
C ARG A 38 15.32 1.13 -12.14
N VAL A 39 15.22 1.49 -10.86
CA VAL A 39 15.01 2.87 -10.38
C VAL A 39 13.74 3.49 -10.98
N ASP A 40 12.74 2.67 -11.29
CA ASP A 40 11.45 3.15 -11.80
C ASP A 40 10.54 3.53 -10.62
N VAL A 41 10.70 4.76 -10.16
CA VAL A 41 9.98 5.29 -8.99
C VAL A 41 8.47 5.35 -9.24
N ALA A 42 8.05 5.74 -10.45
CA ALA A 42 6.63 5.87 -10.76
C ALA A 42 5.92 4.51 -10.77
N ALA A 43 6.52 3.50 -11.42
CA ALA A 43 5.98 2.14 -11.42
C ALA A 43 5.98 1.52 -10.02
N THR A 44 7.06 1.73 -9.24
CA THR A 44 7.16 1.24 -7.86
C THR A 44 6.04 1.80 -7.00
N VAL A 45 5.79 3.11 -7.06
CA VAL A 45 4.74 3.75 -6.28
C VAL A 45 3.37 3.26 -6.72
N ARG A 46 3.11 3.12 -8.03
CA ARG A 46 1.84 2.54 -8.52
C ARG A 46 1.59 1.14 -7.98
N LEU A 47 2.62 0.28 -7.95
CA LEU A 47 2.51 -1.06 -7.40
C LEU A 47 2.22 -1.03 -5.89
N LEU A 48 2.88 -0.16 -5.13
CA LEU A 48 2.58 0.03 -3.70
C LEU A 48 1.13 0.46 -3.45
N LYS A 49 0.60 1.36 -4.29
CA LYS A 49 -0.80 1.80 -4.21
C LYS A 49 -1.80 0.70 -4.53
N LEU A 50 -1.45 -0.19 -5.45
CA LEU A 50 -2.28 -1.36 -5.77
C LEU A 50 -2.27 -2.39 -4.62
N THR A 51 -1.09 -2.69 -4.09
CA THR A 51 -0.93 -3.69 -3.03
C THR A 51 -1.52 -3.23 -1.71
N ILE A 52 -1.44 -1.93 -1.39
CA ILE A 52 -1.90 -1.35 -0.13
C ILE A 52 -2.89 -0.21 -0.42
N PRO A 53 -4.13 -0.52 -0.84
CA PRO A 53 -5.13 0.49 -1.22
C PRO A 53 -5.56 1.39 -0.05
N GLU A 54 -5.32 0.97 1.19
CA GLU A 54 -5.57 1.75 2.40
C GLU A 54 -4.59 2.92 2.54
N TYR A 55 -3.42 2.84 1.89
CA TYR A 55 -2.39 3.86 1.96
C TYR A 55 -2.58 4.96 0.91
N LYS A 56 -3.14 6.09 1.34
CA LYS A 56 -3.27 7.30 0.51
C LYS A 56 -2.12 8.27 0.79
N SER A 57 -1.48 8.75 -0.27
CA SER A 57 -0.41 9.75 -0.17
C SER A 57 -0.99 11.04 0.38
N ARG A 58 -0.16 11.79 1.10
CA ARG A 58 -0.51 13.11 1.62
C ARG A 58 0.64 14.07 1.38
N ASN A 59 0.35 15.20 0.77
CA ASN A 59 1.30 16.26 0.40
C ASN A 59 2.45 15.75 -0.48
N SER A 60 2.15 14.90 -1.47
CA SER A 60 3.15 14.32 -2.36
C SER A 60 2.69 14.30 -3.80
N ALA A 61 3.61 14.39 -4.76
CA ALA A 61 3.34 14.24 -6.19
C ALA A 61 2.63 12.91 -6.51
N PHE A 62 2.84 11.88 -5.69
CA PHE A 62 2.23 10.56 -5.83
C PHE A 62 0.74 10.48 -5.49
N GLU A 63 0.12 11.59 -5.02
CA GLU A 63 -1.33 11.66 -4.84
C GLU A 63 -2.10 11.47 -6.15
N GLU A 64 -1.48 11.75 -7.29
CA GLU A 64 -2.07 11.49 -8.60
C GLU A 64 -2.41 9.99 -8.79
N PHE A 65 -1.58 9.10 -8.24
CA PHE A 65 -1.75 7.65 -8.35
C PHE A 65 -2.81 7.10 -7.39
N ASP A 66 -3.23 7.86 -6.37
CA ASP A 66 -4.31 7.45 -5.47
C ASP A 66 -5.71 7.55 -6.12
N ARG A 67 -5.84 8.37 -7.18
CA ARG A 67 -7.13 8.67 -7.82
C ARG A 67 -7.43 7.77 -9.01
N THR A 68 -6.43 7.07 -9.51
CA THR A 68 -6.57 6.18 -10.67
C THR A 68 -6.39 4.74 -10.20
N PRO A 69 -7.48 4.02 -9.89
CA PRO A 69 -7.40 2.57 -9.85
C PRO A 69 -7.00 2.16 -11.27
N VAL A 70 -5.77 1.65 -11.42
CA VAL A 70 -5.32 1.11 -12.70
C VAL A 70 -6.22 -0.08 -12.97
N ALA A 71 -7.19 0.10 -13.87
CA ALA A 71 -8.04 -0.97 -14.35
C ALA A 71 -7.12 -2.09 -14.83
N ALA A 72 -7.33 -3.29 -14.29
CA ALA A 72 -6.72 -4.50 -14.80
C ALA A 72 -6.98 -4.56 -16.31
N GLN A 73 -5.91 -4.48 -17.10
CA GLN A 73 -5.88 -4.82 -18.52
C GLN A 73 -5.20 -6.17 -18.65
#